data_AF-A0A6N4QNV5-F1
#
_entry.id   AF-A0A6N4QNV5-F1
#
_cell.length_a   1.000
_cell.length_b   1.000
_cell.length_c   1.000
_cell.angle_alpha   90.00
_cell.angle_beta   90.00
_cell.angle_gamma   90.00
#
_symmetry.space_group_name_H-M   'P 1'
#
loop_
_entity.id
_entity.type
_entity.pdbx_description
1 polymer ?
#
loop_
_entity_poly.entity_id
_entity_poly.type
_entity_poly.pdbx_seq_one_letter_code
_entity_poly.pdbx_strand_id
1 'polypeptide(L)'
;MRLSILFLLIPVLFLSHCSKTSSSYEACERADLDYLACSLVVYQSYTYCAESASGVSGSSETKAAAKFQCDAERLVGSYLCEDIKKKTCGTK
;
A
#
# COMPACT_ATOMS: atom_id res chain seq x y z
N MET A 1 -4.79 -15.95 -53.20
CA MET A 1 -5.13 -14.79 -52.34
C MET A 1 -6.06 -15.10 -51.16
N ARG A 2 -6.73 -16.26 -51.06
CA ARG A 2 -7.62 -16.56 -49.91
C ARG A 2 -6.89 -17.08 -48.66
N LEU A 3 -5.73 -17.72 -48.81
CA LEU A 3 -4.98 -18.32 -47.70
C LEU A 3 -4.21 -17.29 -46.84
N SER A 4 -3.79 -16.17 -47.43
CA SER A 4 -3.01 -15.13 -46.75
C SER A 4 -3.82 -14.31 -45.74
N ILE A 5 -5.15 -14.21 -45.92
CA ILE A 5 -6.04 -13.46 -45.00
C ILE A 5 -6.28 -14.27 -43.72
N LEU A 6 -6.37 -15.60 -43.82
CA LEU A 6 -6.58 -16.47 -42.67
C LEU A 6 -5.38 -16.45 -41.71
N PHE A 7 -4.16 -16.37 -42.27
CA PHE A 7 -2.92 -16.34 -41.49
C PHE A 7 -2.74 -15.04 -40.69
N LEU A 8 -3.39 -13.95 -41.12
CA LEU A 8 -3.39 -12.64 -40.46
C LEU A 8 -4.44 -12.51 -39.34
N LEU A 9 -5.51 -13.32 -39.39
CA LEU A 9 -6.59 -13.29 -38.38
C LEU A 9 -6.25 -14.03 -37.09
N ILE A 10 -5.43 -15.09 -37.18
CA ILE A 10 -5.03 -15.91 -36.04
C ILE A 10 -4.26 -15.09 -34.97
N PRO A 11 -3.21 -14.32 -35.29
CA PRO A 11 -2.48 -13.56 -34.26
C PRO A 11 -3.32 -12.46 -33.60
N VAL A 12 -4.27 -11.86 -34.32
CA VAL A 12 -5.17 -10.83 -33.77
C VAL A 12 -6.12 -11.42 -32.72
N LEU A 13 -6.64 -12.62 -32.95
CA LEU A 13 -7.51 -13.32 -31.98
C LEU A 13 -6.75 -13.74 -30.71
N PHE A 14 -5.48 -14.11 -30.83
CA PHE A 14 -4.63 -14.44 -29.68
C PHE A 14 -4.17 -13.21 -28.89
N LEU A 15 -3.96 -12.05 -29.52
CA LEU A 15 -3.65 -10.79 -28.82
C LEU A 15 -4.81 -10.30 -27.94
N SER A 16 -6.06 -10.53 -28.35
CA SER A 16 -7.26 -10.17 -27.55
C SER A 16 -7.46 -11.05 -26.30
N HIS A 17 -6.79 -12.19 -26.18
CA HIS A 17 -6.88 -13.07 -25.00
C HIS A 17 -5.78 -12.83 -23.95
N CYS A 18 -4.77 -11.98 -24.24
CA CYS A 18 -3.68 -11.67 -23.31
C CYS A 18 -3.94 -10.45 -22.40
N SER A 19 -5.11 -9.82 -22.46
CA SER A 19 -5.39 -8.57 -21.73
C SER A 19 -6.52 -8.74 -20.69
N LYS A 20 -6.42 -9.77 -19.85
CA LYS A 20 -7.26 -9.89 -18.65
C LYS A 20 -6.42 -10.39 -17.47
N THR A 21 -5.60 -9.52 -16.90
CA THR A 21 -5.44 -9.55 -15.45
C THR A 21 -6.84 -9.44 -14.84
N SER A 22 -7.18 -10.30 -13.88
CA SER A 22 -8.51 -10.21 -13.25
C SER A 22 -8.68 -8.82 -12.63
N SER A 23 -9.90 -8.29 -12.58
CA SER A 23 -10.16 -7.01 -11.89
C SER A 23 -9.67 -7.02 -10.44
N SER A 24 -9.65 -8.20 -9.80
CA SER A 24 -9.08 -8.42 -8.48
C SER A 24 -7.55 -8.24 -8.42
N TYR A 25 -6.84 -8.56 -9.50
CA TYR A 25 -5.39 -8.39 -9.60
C TYR A 25 -5.03 -6.91 -9.72
N GLU A 26 -5.68 -6.18 -10.62
CA GLU A 26 -5.47 -4.74 -10.80
C GLU A 26 -5.84 -3.96 -9.54
N ALA A 27 -6.92 -4.35 -8.85
CA ALA A 27 -7.29 -3.77 -7.57
C ALA A 27 -6.24 -4.00 -6.48
N CYS A 28 -5.60 -5.19 -6.46
CA CYS A 28 -4.56 -5.48 -5.49
C CYS A 28 -3.24 -4.77 -5.80
N GLU A 29 -2.85 -4.65 -7.08
CA GLU A 29 -1.69 -3.84 -7.49
C GLU A 29 -1.87 -2.37 -7.09
N ARG A 30 -3.08 -1.83 -7.24
CA ARG A 30 -3.39 -0.48 -6.76
C ARG A 30 -3.35 -0.39 -5.23
N ALA A 31 -3.84 -1.41 -4.53
CA ALA A 31 -3.78 -1.49 -3.07
C ALA A 31 -2.34 -1.54 -2.53
N ASP A 32 -1.39 -2.09 -3.28
CA ASP A 32 0.04 -2.05 -2.93
C ASP A 32 0.60 -0.62 -2.97
N LEU A 33 0.21 0.17 -3.97
CA LEU A 33 0.58 1.59 -4.04
C LEU A 33 -0.07 2.40 -2.92
N ASP A 34 -1.34 2.14 -2.62
CA ASP A 34 -2.06 2.79 -1.52
C ASP A 34 -1.44 2.42 -0.15
N TYR A 35 -1.03 1.16 0.02
CA TYR A 35 -0.28 0.71 1.21
C TYR A 35 1.04 1.47 1.36
N LEU A 36 1.80 1.64 0.27
CA LEU A 36 3.05 2.37 0.29
C LEU A 36 2.84 3.84 0.67
N ALA A 37 1.83 4.49 0.09
CA ALA A 37 1.48 5.87 0.41
C ALA A 37 1.05 6.01 1.88
N CYS A 38 0.18 5.12 2.35
CA CYS A 38 -0.26 5.08 3.75
C CYS A 38 0.94 4.90 4.71
N SER A 39 1.82 3.94 4.41
CA SER A 39 3.01 3.67 5.22
C SER A 39 3.96 4.86 5.28
N LEU A 40 4.11 5.58 4.17
CA LEU A 40 4.94 6.80 4.10
C LEU A 40 4.36 7.92 4.96
N VAL A 41 3.05 8.14 4.93
CA VAL A 41 2.36 9.12 5.78
C VAL A 41 2.50 8.77 7.26
N VAL A 42 2.29 7.50 7.63
CA VAL A 42 2.48 7.02 9.01
C VAL A 42 3.91 7.25 9.47
N TYR A 43 4.91 6.92 8.63
CA TYR A 43 6.31 7.13 8.96
C TYR A 43 6.65 8.61 9.14
N GLN A 44 6.20 9.48 8.23
CA GLN A 44 6.45 10.92 8.32
C GLN A 44 5.80 11.54 9.56
N SER A 45 4.57 11.12 9.88
CA SER A 45 3.87 11.54 11.10
C SER A 45 4.61 11.09 12.36
N TYR A 46 5.11 9.86 12.37
CA TYR A 46 5.94 9.35 13.46
C TYR A 46 7.24 10.16 13.61
N THR A 47 7.95 10.46 12.52
CA THR A 47 9.19 11.24 12.58
C THR A 47 8.93 12.61 13.19
N TYR A 48 7.87 13.30 12.75
CA TYR A 48 7.47 14.59 13.31
C TYR A 48 7.10 14.49 14.80
N CYS A 49 6.32 13.47 15.17
CA CYS A 49 5.96 13.22 16.57
C CYS A 49 7.20 12.94 17.43
N ALA A 50 8.10 12.09 16.96
CA ALA A 50 9.31 11.71 17.69
C ALA A 50 10.26 12.90 17.88
N GLU A 51 10.40 13.75 16.86
CA GLU A 51 11.16 15.00 16.97
C GLU A 51 10.52 15.95 17.99
N SER A 52 9.21 16.11 17.94
CA SER A 52 8.47 16.94 18.91
C SER A 52 8.58 16.38 20.35
N ALA A 53 8.45 15.07 20.51
CA ALA A 53 8.59 14.37 21.79
C ALA A 53 10.00 14.50 22.38
N SER A 54 11.03 14.57 21.52
CA SER A 54 12.41 14.80 21.96
C SER A 54 12.63 16.18 22.58
N GLY A 55 11.81 17.16 22.17
CA GLY A 55 11.81 18.52 22.72
C GLY A 55 11.02 18.69 24.02
N VAL A 56 10.28 17.67 24.48
CA VAL A 56 9.48 17.75 25.71
C VAL A 56 10.39 17.88 26.93
N SER A 57 10.14 18.91 27.74
CA SER A 57 10.78 19.11 29.05
C SER A 57 9.99 18.41 30.15
N GLY A 58 10.66 17.97 31.21
CA GLY A 58 10.03 17.23 32.31
C GLY A 58 10.89 16.07 32.81
N SER A 59 10.27 15.18 33.60
CA SER A 59 10.93 13.99 34.14
C SER A 59 11.22 12.95 33.06
N SER A 60 12.03 11.94 33.40
CA SER A 60 12.29 10.79 32.53
C SER A 60 10.99 10.11 32.08
N GLU A 61 10.02 10.02 32.97
CA GLU A 61 8.73 9.37 32.73
C GLU A 61 7.90 10.18 31.74
N THR A 62 7.89 11.51 31.84
CA THR A 62 7.18 12.40 30.89
C THR A 62 7.76 12.27 29.48
N LYS A 63 9.09 12.26 29.36
CA LYS A 63 9.77 12.09 28.07
C LYS A 63 9.52 10.71 27.47
N ALA A 64 9.57 9.67 28.29
CA ALA A 64 9.27 8.31 27.87
C ALA A 64 7.82 8.17 27.40
N ALA A 65 6.85 8.72 28.15
CA ALA A 65 5.44 8.70 27.78
C ALA A 65 5.18 9.38 26.43
N ALA A 66 5.78 10.56 26.20
CA ALA A 66 5.67 11.26 24.92
C ALA A 66 6.21 10.42 23.75
N LYS A 67 7.35 9.74 23.93
CA LYS A 67 7.89 8.84 22.92
C LYS A 67 6.99 7.61 22.70
N PHE A 68 6.48 7.00 23.77
CA PHE A 68 5.60 5.82 23.68
C PHE A 68 4.31 6.13 22.93
N GLN A 69 3.78 7.34 23.06
CA GLN A 69 2.62 7.77 22.28
C GLN A 69 2.93 7.72 20.78
N CYS A 70 4.06 8.31 20.33
CA CYS A 70 4.46 8.26 18.93
C CYS A 70 4.66 6.82 18.43
N ASP A 71 5.29 5.97 19.24
CA ASP A 71 5.49 4.56 18.90
C ASP A 71 4.16 3.80 18.75
N ALA A 72 3.18 4.09 19.62
CA ALA A 72 1.84 3.50 19.57
C ALA A 72 1.05 3.96 18.34
N GLU A 73 1.07 5.27 18.03
CA GLU A 73 0.43 5.82 16.84
C GLU A 73 1.01 5.22 15.56
N ARG A 74 2.34 5.06 15.49
CA ARG A 74 3.01 4.38 14.37
C ARG A 74 2.53 2.94 14.21
N LEU A 75 2.46 2.19 15.31
CA LEU A 75 2.05 0.79 15.29
C LEU A 75 0.60 0.64 14.80
N VAL A 76 -0.33 1.43 15.35
CA VAL A 76 -1.74 1.44 14.94
C VAL A 76 -1.88 1.84 13.48
N GLY A 77 -1.15 2.88 13.04
CA GLY A 77 -1.14 3.31 11.65
C GLY A 77 -0.67 2.22 10.69
N SER A 78 0.41 1.50 11.02
CA SER A 78 0.90 0.39 10.21
C SER A 78 -0.14 -0.73 10.07
N TYR A 79 -0.79 -1.13 11.17
CA TYR A 79 -1.86 -2.13 11.11
C TYR A 79 -3.05 -1.67 10.27
N LEU A 80 -3.42 -0.39 10.34
CA LEU A 80 -4.48 0.17 9.51
C LEU A 80 -4.13 0.08 8.02
N CYS A 81 -2.91 0.46 7.63
CA CYS A 81 -2.47 0.35 6.23
C CYS A 81 -2.51 -1.10 5.74
N GLU A 82 -2.04 -2.06 6.56
CA GLU A 82 -2.09 -3.48 6.22
C GLU A 82 -3.52 -4.01 6.09
N ASP A 83 -4.42 -3.63 7.00
CA ASP A 83 -5.82 -4.07 6.99
C ASP A 83 -6.56 -3.56 5.76
N ILE A 84 -6.32 -2.30 5.36
CA ILE A 84 -6.86 -1.74 4.11
C ILE A 84 -6.39 -2.58 2.91
N LYS A 85 -5.09 -2.87 2.82
CA LYS A 85 -4.55 -3.69 1.73
C LYS A 85 -5.15 -5.10 1.71
N LYS A 86 -5.22 -5.77 2.86
CA LYS A 86 -5.80 -7.12 2.98
C LYS A 86 -7.26 -7.16 2.52
N LYS A 87 -8.05 -6.19 2.97
CA LYS A 87 -9.45 -6.03 2.55
C LYS A 87 -9.60 -5.84 1.04
N THR A 88 -8.73 -5.05 0.42
CA THR A 88 -8.77 -4.79 -1.03
C THR A 88 -8.29 -5.98 -1.86
N CYS A 89 -7.23 -6.68 -1.41
CA CYS A 89 -6.68 -7.85 -2.11
C CYS A 89 -7.47 -9.14 -1.86
N GLY A 90 -8.46 -9.14 -0.94
CA GLY A 90 -9.26 -10.33 -0.61
C GLY A 90 -8.51 -11.40 0.20
N THR A 91 -7.36 -11.06 0.76
CA THR A 91 -6.60 -11.94 1.66
C THR A 91 -7.18 -11.80 3.06
N LYS A 92 -8.09 -12.73 3.41
CA LYS A 92 -8.62 -12.86 4.79
C LYS A 92 -7.55 -13.33 5.76
#